data_AF-A0A9D7IJM7-F1
#
_entry.id   AF-A0A9D7IJM7-F1
#
_cell.length_a   1.000
_cell.length_b   1.000
_cell.length_c   1.000
_cell.angle_alpha   90.00
_cell.angle_beta   90.00
_cell.angle_gamma   90.00
#
_symmetry.space_group_name_H-M   'P 1'
#
loop_
_entity.id
_entity.type
_entity.pdbx_description
1 polymer ?
#
loop_
_entity_poly.entity_id
_entity_poly.type
_entity_poly.pdbx_seq_one_letter_code
_entity_poly.pdbx_strand_id
1 'polypeptide(L)'
;MNRETYFASLPDNEICEAMMEKVDAYYTFLQRSGLMQLWKNSYKAYYNSEIVSGEITASGAQNEYRNLNVNHLRSVLTNLKSMIAQQMIVFDAKATNTDVKSAEQTILANSLLDYYIKEKELPENVDDALESAIVISEGWLCSTWNVQGGDLRIQQRNRSPDL
;
A
#
# COMPACT_ATOMS: atom_id res chain seq x y z
N MET A 1 -26.72 -9.11 8.73
CA MET A 1 -26.50 -9.23 7.27
C MET A 1 -26.32 -10.70 6.90
N ASN A 2 -27.11 -11.24 5.97
CA ASN A 2 -26.98 -12.63 5.50
C ASN A 2 -25.62 -12.78 4.79
N ARG A 3 -24.79 -13.78 5.15
CA ARG A 3 -23.42 -13.94 4.64
C ARG A 3 -23.33 -14.22 3.13
N GLU A 4 -24.46 -14.52 2.51
CA GLU A 4 -24.57 -15.00 1.13
C GLU A 4 -24.65 -13.88 0.07
N THR A 5 -24.98 -12.63 0.46
CA THR A 5 -25.21 -11.54 -0.51
C THR A 5 -24.04 -10.55 -0.49
N TYR A 6 -23.40 -10.36 -1.64
CA TYR A 6 -22.31 -9.40 -1.79
C TYR A 6 -22.83 -7.97 -1.55
N PHE A 7 -22.17 -7.21 -0.68
CA PHE A 7 -22.66 -5.88 -0.25
C PHE A 7 -22.87 -4.89 -1.41
N ALA A 8 -22.14 -5.03 -2.52
CA ALA A 8 -22.32 -4.16 -3.70
C ALA A 8 -23.40 -4.64 -4.67
N SER A 9 -24.19 -5.65 -4.30
CA SER A 9 -25.37 -6.10 -5.05
C SER A 9 -26.69 -5.57 -4.46
N LEU A 10 -26.61 -4.78 -3.39
CA LEU A 10 -27.74 -4.08 -2.80
C LEU A 10 -28.23 -2.94 -3.73
N PRO A 11 -29.49 -2.49 -3.61
CA PRO A 11 -29.98 -1.34 -4.35
C PRO A 11 -29.27 -0.04 -3.94
N ASP A 12 -29.13 0.92 -4.86
CA ASP A 12 -28.32 2.14 -4.73
C ASP A 12 -28.55 2.93 -3.43
N ASN A 13 -29.76 2.87 -2.88
CA ASN A 13 -30.14 3.54 -1.63
C ASN A 13 -29.59 2.86 -0.36
N GLU A 14 -29.30 1.56 -0.40
CA GLU A 14 -28.83 0.74 0.74
C GLU A 14 -27.32 0.44 0.67
N ILE A 15 -26.69 0.58 -0.50
CA ILE A 15 -25.24 0.36 -0.68
C ILE A 15 -24.42 1.26 0.23
N CYS A 16 -24.77 2.55 0.35
CA CYS A 16 -24.02 3.50 1.16
C CYS A 16 -24.00 3.11 2.65
N GLU A 17 -25.14 2.66 3.19
CA GLU A 17 -25.23 2.23 4.58
C GLU A 17 -24.40 0.96 4.83
N ALA A 18 -24.49 -0.02 3.93
CA ALA A 18 -23.68 -1.24 3.99
C ALA A 18 -22.17 -0.96 3.88
N MET A 19 -21.77 0.05 3.10
CA MET A 19 -20.37 0.48 2.99
C MET A 19 -19.88 1.11 4.29
N MET A 20 -20.68 1.99 4.90
CA MET A 20 -20.36 2.60 6.19
C MET A 20 -20.27 1.55 7.30
N GLU A 21 -21.16 0.56 7.33
CA GLU A 21 -21.09 -0.55 8.31
C GLU A 21 -19.75 -1.30 8.24
N LYS A 22 -19.19 -1.50 7.03
CA LYS A 22 -17.87 -2.12 6.87
C LYS A 22 -16.73 -1.24 7.38
N VAL A 23 -16.80 0.07 7.12
CA VAL A 23 -15.83 1.03 7.62
C VAL A 23 -15.85 1.06 9.16
N ASP A 24 -17.03 1.11 9.75
CA ASP A 24 -17.20 1.10 11.21
C ASP A 24 -16.74 -0.23 11.82
N ALA A 25 -17.02 -1.36 11.16
CA ALA A 25 -16.52 -2.66 11.58
C ALA A 25 -14.98 -2.71 11.58
N TYR A 26 -14.34 -2.13 10.57
CA TYR A 26 -12.88 -2.04 10.50
C TYR A 26 -12.30 -1.17 11.62
N TYR A 27 -12.83 0.03 11.85
CA TYR A 27 -12.36 0.88 12.94
C TYR A 27 -12.62 0.26 14.33
N THR A 28 -13.77 -0.40 14.50
CA THR A 28 -14.07 -1.15 15.73
C THR A 28 -13.07 -2.28 15.95
N PHE A 29 -12.69 -3.00 14.90
CA PHE A 29 -11.65 -4.02 14.95
C PHE A 29 -10.28 -3.42 15.32
N LEU A 30 -9.88 -2.31 14.70
CA LEU A 30 -8.62 -1.64 15.02
C LEU A 30 -8.54 -1.14 16.47
N GLN A 31 -9.66 -0.66 17.02
CA GLN A 31 -9.75 -0.23 18.42
C GLN A 31 -9.69 -1.43 19.38
N ARG A 32 -10.42 -2.51 19.09
CA ARG A 32 -10.46 -3.70 19.95
C ARG A 32 -9.14 -4.50 19.94
N SER A 33 -8.47 -4.57 18.80
CA SER A 33 -7.22 -5.32 18.63
C SER A 33 -6.00 -4.59 19.22
N GLY A 34 -6.09 -3.28 19.45
CA GLY A 34 -4.95 -2.46 19.89
C GLY A 34 -3.95 -2.12 18.78
N LEU A 35 -4.18 -2.58 17.54
CA LEU A 35 -3.31 -2.32 16.37
C LEU A 35 -3.13 -0.83 16.12
N MET A 36 -4.20 -0.05 16.29
CA MET A 36 -4.13 1.42 16.15
C MET A 36 -3.09 2.05 17.10
N GLN A 37 -2.97 1.56 18.33
CA GLN A 37 -2.00 2.09 19.29
C GLN A 37 -0.58 1.63 18.93
N LEU A 38 -0.44 0.37 18.49
CA LEU A 38 0.84 -0.18 18.02
C LEU A 38 1.38 0.65 16.84
N TRP A 39 0.55 0.90 15.83
CA TRP A 39 0.93 1.70 14.65
C TRP A 39 1.32 3.12 15.02
N LYS A 40 0.54 3.79 15.89
CA LYS A 40 0.88 5.12 16.39
C LYS A 40 2.23 5.15 17.11
N ASN A 41 2.49 4.16 17.96
CA ASN A 41 3.74 4.07 18.70
C ASN A 41 4.93 3.79 17.78
N SER A 42 4.77 2.86 16.83
CA SER A 42 5.81 2.50 15.86
C SER A 42 6.15 3.68 14.96
N TYR A 43 5.14 4.36 14.41
CA TYR A 43 5.31 5.55 13.58
C TYR A 43 6.06 6.65 14.34
N LYS A 44 5.64 6.96 15.57
CA LYS A 44 6.33 7.96 16.40
C LYS A 44 7.78 7.58 16.69
N ALA A 45 8.06 6.32 16.98
CA ALA A 45 9.41 5.87 17.27
C ALA A 45 10.30 5.94 16.02
N TYR A 46 9.77 5.59 14.84
CA TYR A 46 10.52 5.64 13.58
C TYR A 46 10.79 7.08 13.09
N TYR A 47 9.79 7.96 13.17
CA TYR A 47 9.91 9.36 12.73
C TYR A 47 10.26 10.35 13.85
N ASN A 48 10.69 9.85 15.03
CA ASN A 48 10.94 10.69 16.20
C ASN A 48 11.95 11.82 15.96
N SER A 49 12.94 11.59 15.10
CA SER A 49 13.95 12.60 14.76
C SER A 49 13.37 13.79 13.99
N GLU A 50 12.31 13.58 13.22
CA GLU A 50 11.60 14.65 12.52
C GLU A 50 10.75 15.45 13.51
N ILE A 51 10.10 14.75 14.45
CA ILE A 51 9.27 15.37 15.49
C ILE A 51 10.11 16.23 16.45
N VAL A 52 11.28 15.72 16.87
CA VAL A 52 12.15 16.39 17.87
C VAL A 52 13.20 17.29 17.20
N SER A 53 13.38 17.21 15.89
CA SER A 53 14.34 18.04 15.12
C SER A 53 15.77 18.06 15.67
N GLY A 54 16.19 17.00 16.38
CA GLY A 54 17.51 16.92 17.00
C GLY A 54 17.70 17.86 18.20
N GLU A 55 16.63 18.37 18.80
CA GLU A 55 16.70 19.27 19.95
C GLU A 55 17.32 18.55 21.17
N ILE A 56 18.26 19.24 21.83
CA ILE A 56 18.88 18.77 23.07
C ILE A 56 18.06 19.31 24.23
N THR A 57 17.26 18.46 24.86
CA THR A 57 16.41 18.86 25.98
C THR A 57 17.19 18.82 27.29
N ALA A 58 17.09 19.88 28.10
CA ALA A 58 17.61 19.86 29.46
C ALA A 58 16.68 19.05 30.38
N SER A 59 17.23 18.25 31.29
CA SER A 59 16.45 17.47 32.26
C SER A 59 17.12 17.44 33.64
N GLY A 60 16.36 17.05 34.66
CA GLY A 60 16.75 17.07 36.07
C GLY A 60 16.25 18.30 36.83
N ALA A 61 16.24 18.23 38.16
CA ALA A 61 15.69 19.28 39.03
C ALA A 61 16.37 20.65 38.86
N GLN A 62 17.62 20.68 38.41
CA GLN A 62 18.39 21.90 38.10
C GLN A 62 18.92 21.94 36.66
N ASN A 63 18.29 21.26 35.71
CA ASN A 63 18.77 21.19 34.31
C ASN A 63 20.21 20.66 34.18
N GLU A 64 20.57 19.68 35.02
CA GLU A 64 21.92 19.10 35.06
C GLU A 64 22.20 18.15 33.90
N TYR A 65 21.15 17.55 33.34
CA TYR A 65 21.26 16.62 32.22
C TYR A 65 20.95 17.31 30.90
N ARG A 66 21.59 16.80 29.84
CA ARG A 66 21.29 17.13 28.45
C ARG A 66 20.92 15.82 27.76
N ASN A 67 19.67 15.71 27.35
CA ASN A 67 19.15 14.55 26.66
C ASN A 67 19.27 14.77 25.16
N LEU A 68 19.87 13.80 24.49
CA LEU A 68 19.92 13.72 23.04
C LEU A 68 19.01 12.58 22.59
N ASN A 69 18.19 12.82 21.58
CA ASN A 69 17.43 11.75 20.96
C ASN A 69 18.25 11.06 19.88
N VAL A 70 18.54 9.76 20.06
CA VAL A 70 19.22 8.93 19.05
C VAL A 70 18.25 7.87 18.55
N ASN A 71 17.94 7.89 17.25
CA ASN A 71 16.95 7.01 16.66
C ASN A 71 17.55 5.66 16.24
N HIS A 72 17.75 4.78 17.23
CA HIS A 72 18.25 3.44 17.00
C HIS A 72 17.27 2.56 16.22
N LEU A 73 15.96 2.75 16.43
CA LEU A 73 14.93 1.94 15.76
C LEU A 73 15.00 2.14 14.24
N ARG A 74 15.05 3.39 13.77
CA ARG A 74 15.18 3.69 12.34
C ARG A 74 16.44 3.06 11.75
N SER A 75 17.57 3.14 12.44
CA SER A 75 18.82 2.51 11.98
C SER A 75 18.67 1.00 11.77
N VAL A 76 18.05 0.28 12.72
CA VAL A 76 17.81 -1.16 12.59
C VAL A 76 16.87 -1.47 11.43
N LEU A 77 15.75 -0.75 11.32
CA LEU A 77 14.76 -0.98 10.28
C LEU A 77 15.26 -0.62 8.88
N THR A 78 16.08 0.42 8.73
CA THR A 78 16.71 0.74 7.44
C THR A 78 17.69 -0.36 7.01
N ASN A 79 18.49 -0.90 7.93
CA ASN A 79 19.36 -2.04 7.62
C ASN A 79 18.54 -3.28 7.20
N LEU A 80 17.43 -3.54 7.89
CA LEU A 80 16.52 -4.63 7.53
C LEU A 80 15.89 -4.42 6.15
N LYS A 81 15.43 -3.19 5.85
CA LYS A 81 14.91 -2.81 4.54
C LYS A 81 15.95 -3.07 3.46
N SER A 82 17.19 -2.64 3.66
CA SER A 82 18.29 -2.90 2.72
C SER A 82 18.56 -4.40 2.53
N MET A 83 18.48 -5.23 3.57
CA MET A 83 18.64 -6.68 3.44
C MET A 83 17.50 -7.33 2.64
N ILE A 84 16.27 -6.87 2.81
CA ILE A 84 15.11 -7.39 2.07
C ILE A 84 15.17 -6.93 0.60
N ALA A 85 15.46 -5.64 0.39
CA ALA A 85 15.55 -5.04 -0.94
C ALA A 85 16.73 -5.56 -1.79
N GLN A 86 17.70 -6.26 -1.20
CA GLN A 86 18.75 -6.95 -1.97
C GLN A 86 18.19 -7.96 -2.97
N GLN A 87 17.03 -8.54 -2.68
CA GLN A 87 16.33 -9.45 -3.60
C GLN A 87 15.25 -8.67 -4.33
N MET A 88 15.60 -8.12 -5.50
CA MET A 88 14.61 -7.51 -6.38
C MET A 88 13.54 -8.56 -6.75
N ILE A 89 12.27 -8.20 -6.60
CA ILE A 89 11.16 -9.03 -7.07
C ILE A 89 11.19 -9.00 -8.60
N VAL A 90 11.55 -10.12 -9.21
CA VAL A 90 11.49 -10.32 -10.65
C VAL A 90 10.25 -11.17 -10.96
N PHE A 91 9.45 -10.71 -11.91
CA PHE A 91 8.34 -11.51 -12.42
C PHE A 91 8.80 -12.26 -13.66
N ASP A 92 8.45 -13.54 -13.73
CA ASP A 92 8.81 -14.41 -14.84
C ASP A 92 7.55 -15.14 -15.29
N ALA A 93 7.15 -14.90 -16.54
CA ALA A 93 6.06 -15.61 -17.17
C ALA A 93 6.48 -17.08 -17.38
N LYS A 94 5.58 -18.01 -17.09
CA LYS A 94 5.83 -19.44 -17.31
C LYS A 94 4.76 -20.02 -18.20
N ALA A 95 5.20 -20.68 -19.27
CA ALA A 95 4.30 -21.42 -20.15
C ALA A 95 3.70 -22.62 -19.40
N THR A 96 2.38 -22.82 -19.51
CA THR A 96 1.73 -24.03 -19.00
C THR A 96 2.05 -25.25 -19.86
N ASN A 97 2.23 -25.04 -21.17
CA ASN A 97 2.52 -26.08 -22.15
C ASN A 97 3.95 -25.97 -22.68
N THR A 98 4.53 -27.09 -23.07
CA THR A 98 5.90 -27.20 -23.62
C THR A 98 5.99 -26.95 -25.13
N ASP A 99 4.93 -26.41 -25.75
CA ASP A 99 4.91 -26.14 -27.19
C ASP A 99 5.84 -24.98 -27.56
N VAL A 100 6.47 -25.03 -28.73
CA VAL A 100 7.39 -23.99 -29.22
C VAL A 100 6.72 -22.61 -29.24
N LYS A 101 5.45 -22.53 -29.65
CA LYS A 101 4.67 -21.29 -29.63
C LYS A 101 4.48 -20.73 -28.23
N SER A 102 4.28 -21.60 -27.23
CA SER A 102 4.12 -21.18 -25.84
C SER A 102 5.43 -20.68 -25.24
N ALA A 103 6.57 -21.24 -25.66
CA ALA A 103 7.89 -20.73 -25.33
C ALA A 103 8.13 -19.33 -25.94
N GLU A 104 7.81 -19.13 -27.22
CA GLU A 104 7.90 -17.82 -27.89
C GLU A 104 7.04 -16.75 -27.22
N GLN A 105 5.80 -17.10 -26.86
CA GLN A 105 4.89 -16.21 -26.12
C GLN A 105 5.44 -15.83 -24.75
N THR A 106 6.14 -16.74 -24.08
CA THR A 106 6.75 -16.47 -22.77
C THR A 106 7.88 -15.45 -22.87
N ILE A 107 8.72 -15.55 -23.91
CA ILE A 107 9.79 -14.58 -24.18
C ILE A 107 9.21 -13.19 -24.45
N LEU A 108 8.15 -13.12 -25.27
CA LEU A 108 7.46 -11.86 -25.55
C LEU A 108 6.81 -11.28 -24.29
N ALA A 109 6.15 -12.12 -23.48
CA ALA A 109 5.52 -11.72 -22.23
C ALA A 109 6.53 -11.15 -21.23
N ASN A 110 7.69 -11.79 -21.06
CA ASN A 110 8.76 -11.30 -20.21
C ASN A 110 9.29 -9.94 -20.70
N SER A 111 9.49 -9.80 -22.01
CA SER A 111 9.94 -8.52 -22.60
C SER A 111 8.93 -7.38 -22.36
N LEU A 112 7.62 -7.66 -22.48
CA LEU A 112 6.57 -6.69 -22.22
C LEU A 112 6.47 -6.34 -20.73
N LEU A 113 6.64 -7.34 -19.87
CA LEU A 113 6.61 -7.18 -18.43
C LEU A 113 7.79 -6.32 -17.94
N ASP A 114 9.00 -6.54 -18.46
CA ASP A 114 10.17 -5.71 -18.15
C ASP A 114 9.95 -4.24 -18.55
N TYR A 115 9.32 -4.02 -19.70
CA TYR A 115 8.92 -2.68 -20.14
C TYR A 115 7.98 -2.01 -19.14
N TYR A 116 6.92 -2.72 -18.70
CA TYR A 116 5.96 -2.14 -17.75
C TYR A 116 6.51 -1.94 -16.34
N ILE A 117 7.37 -2.84 -15.84
CA ILE A 117 8.04 -2.67 -14.54
C ILE A 117 8.83 -1.36 -14.52
N LYS A 118 9.52 -1.06 -15.63
CA LYS A 118 10.28 0.16 -15.80
C LYS A 118 9.38 1.39 -15.99
N GLU A 119 8.37 1.30 -16.85
CA GLU A 119 7.45 2.42 -17.14
C GLU A 119 6.63 2.82 -15.89
N LYS A 120 6.28 1.86 -15.04
CA LYS A 120 5.47 2.09 -13.83
C LYS A 120 6.30 2.25 -12.56
N GLU A 121 7.63 2.33 -12.66
CA GLU A 121 8.51 2.54 -11.51
C GLU A 121 8.18 1.56 -10.37
N LEU A 122 7.85 0.31 -10.74
CA LEU A 122 7.35 -0.68 -9.79
C LEU A 122 8.33 -0.95 -8.63
N PRO A 123 9.67 -1.00 -8.85
CA PRO A 123 10.62 -1.19 -7.76
C PRO A 123 10.57 -0.07 -6.71
N GLU A 124 10.36 1.18 -7.12
CA GLU A 124 10.29 2.33 -6.23
C GLU A 124 9.01 2.28 -5.40
N ASN A 125 7.87 1.99 -6.03
CA ASN A 125 6.61 1.79 -5.34
C ASN A 125 6.68 0.61 -4.34
N VAL A 126 7.35 -0.49 -4.72
CA VAL A 126 7.59 -1.64 -3.83
C VAL A 126 8.47 -1.25 -2.65
N ASP A 127 9.49 -0.42 -2.86
CA ASP A 127 10.37 0.05 -1.79
C ASP A 127 9.63 0.90 -0.75
N ASP A 128 8.72 1.77 -1.20
CA ASP A 128 7.85 2.57 -0.33
C ASP A 128 6.83 1.71 0.44
N ALA A 129 6.23 0.73 -0.25
CA ALA A 129 5.32 -0.22 0.38
C ALA A 129 6.05 -1.11 1.39
N LEU A 130 7.29 -1.50 1.11
CA LEU A 130 8.15 -2.28 2.00
C LEU A 130 8.52 -1.48 3.25
N GLU A 131 8.86 -0.19 3.11
CA GLU A 131 9.12 0.67 4.27
C GLU A 131 7.90 0.78 5.18
N SER A 132 6.73 0.98 4.59
CA SER A 132 5.46 0.98 5.32
C SER A 132 5.24 -0.35 6.03
N ALA A 133 5.42 -1.48 5.33
CA ALA A 133 5.28 -2.81 5.91
C ALA A 133 6.23 -3.06 7.09
N ILE A 134 7.46 -2.56 7.02
CA ILE A 134 8.44 -2.72 8.11
C ILE A 134 8.08 -1.85 9.31
N VAL A 135 7.59 -0.61 9.09
CA VAL A 135 7.29 0.32 10.18
C VAL A 135 5.96 -0.02 10.86
N ILE A 136 4.88 -0.23 10.10
CA ILE A 136 3.52 -0.42 10.65
C ILE A 136 3.02 -1.87 10.55
N SER A 137 3.86 -2.81 10.12
CA SER A 137 3.50 -4.22 9.88
C SER A 137 2.59 -4.47 8.65
N GLU A 138 2.17 -3.41 7.95
CA GLU A 138 1.29 -3.51 6.79
C GLU A 138 1.76 -2.57 5.67
N GLY A 139 1.77 -3.07 4.45
CA GLY A 139 2.07 -2.31 3.25
C GLY A 139 1.41 -3.00 2.06
N TRP A 140 0.78 -2.21 1.19
CA TRP A 140 0.03 -2.73 0.05
C TRP A 140 0.35 -1.95 -1.20
N LEU A 141 0.31 -2.66 -2.33
CA LEU A 141 0.36 -2.10 -3.66
C LEU A 141 -0.99 -2.38 -4.34
N CYS A 142 -1.61 -1.34 -4.87
CA CYS A 142 -2.84 -1.47 -5.62
C CYS A 142 -2.62 -0.93 -7.02
N SER A 143 -2.83 -1.79 -8.02
CA SER A 143 -2.92 -1.35 -9.41
C SER A 143 -4.36 -0.96 -9.68
N THR A 144 -4.60 0.33 -9.87
CA THR A 144 -5.92 0.85 -10.26
C THR A 144 -6.01 0.95 -11.77
N TRP A 145 -7.21 0.70 -12.31
CA TRP A 145 -7.48 1.00 -13.70
C TRP A 145 -7.45 2.52 -13.94
N ASN A 146 -6.64 2.98 -14.89
CA ASN A 146 -6.67 4.37 -15.31
C ASN A 146 -7.91 4.61 -16.20
N VAL A 147 -8.95 5.22 -15.63
CA VAL A 147 -10.20 5.55 -16.32
C VAL A 147 -9.97 6.51 -17.52
N GLN A 148 -8.89 7.29 -17.50
CA GLN A 148 -8.53 8.25 -18.56
C GLN A 148 -7.54 7.68 -19.59
N GLY A 149 -6.98 6.49 -19.34
CA GLY A 149 -6.06 5.82 -20.26
C GLY A 149 -6.75 5.05 -21.39
N GLY A 150 -8.07 4.87 -21.27
CA GLY A 150 -8.91 4.42 -22.37
C GLY A 150 -9.39 5.62 -23.17
N ASP A 151 -9.31 5.52 -24.50
CA ASP A 151 -9.90 6.50 -25.43
C ASP A 151 -11.30 6.88 -24.94
N LEU A 152 -11.59 8.19 -24.93
CA LEU A 152 -12.79 8.74 -24.33
C LEU A 152 -13.98 8.18 -25.10
N ARG A 153 -14.54 7.06 -24.62
CA ARG A 153 -15.83 6.58 -25.08
C ARG A 153 -16.83 7.57 -24.53
N ILE A 154 -17.04 8.64 -25.32
CA ILE A 154 -18.28 9.38 -25.36
C ILE A 154 -19.34 8.29 -25.41
N GLN A 155 -19.95 7.98 -24.27
CA GLN A 155 -21.23 7.29 -24.30
C GLN A 155 -22.09 8.22 -25.14
N GLN A 156 -22.33 7.81 -26.39
CA GLN A 156 -23.39 8.36 -27.20
C GLN A 156 -24.62 8.24 -26.33
N ARG A 157 -24.98 9.34 -25.66
CA ARG A 157 -26.26 9.53 -25.02
C ARG A 157 -27.24 9.53 -26.18
N ASN A 158 -27.62 8.33 -26.61
CA ASN A 158 -28.69 8.14 -27.55
C ASN A 158 -29.91 8.85 -26.96
N ARG A 159 -30.28 9.94 -27.63
CA ARG A 159 -31.59 10.58 -27.51
C ARG A 159 -32.66 9.49 -27.36
N SER A 160 -33.46 9.60 -26.31
CA SER A 160 -34.88 9.29 -26.47
C SER A 160 -35.53 10.54 -27.06
N PRO A 161 -36.19 10.45 -28.23
CA PRO A 161 -37.19 11.42 -28.62
C PRO A 161 -38.41 11.26 -27.69
N ASP A 162 -39.23 12.31 -27.62
CA ASP A 162 -40.61 12.30 -27.11
C ASP A 162 -40.80 12.44 -25.58
N LEU A 163 -40.83 13.70 -25.12
CA LEU A 163 -42.02 14.44 -24.64
C LEU A 163 -41.60 15.79 -24.04
#